data_AF-A0A7S4MLW8-F1
#
_entry.id   AF-A0A7S4MLW8-F1
#
_cell.length_a   1.000
_cell.length_b   1.000
_cell.length_c   1.000
_cell.angle_alpha   90.00
_cell.angle_beta   90.00
_cell.angle_gamma   90.00
#
_symmetry.space_group_name_H-M   'P 1'
#
loop_
_entity.id
_entity.type
_entity.pdbx_description
1 polymer ?
#
loop_
_entity_poly.entity_id
_entity_poly.type
_entity_poly.pdbx_seq_one_letter_code
_entity_poly.pdbx_strand_id
1 'polypeptide(L)'
;KLACESGQASTISSALDSLQKLMAYGYIRTETKDSANPDRKLLDKVIEIIGDCFDFNDDDVQIQIIKAFLTAVSSPICQIHERALLNAIRACFNIFLASR
;
A
#
# COMPACT_ATOMS: atom_id res chain seq x y z
N LYS A 1 -1.32 1.50 9.66
CA LYS A 1 -1.76 0.24 10.30
C LYS A 1 -3.06 0.44 11.08
N LEU A 2 -3.06 1.08 12.26
CA LEU A 2 -4.29 1.27 13.06
C LEU A 2 -5.46 1.94 12.30
N ALA A 3 -5.19 2.96 11.48
CA ALA A 3 -6.22 3.61 10.66
C ALA A 3 -6.72 2.75 9.48
N CYS A 4 -5.88 1.84 8.98
CA CYS A 4 -6.24 0.86 7.94
C CYS A 4 -7.11 -0.27 8.51
N GLU A 5 -6.99 -0.54 9.81
CA GLU A 5 -7.75 -1.57 10.54
C GLU A 5 -9.02 -1.01 11.22
N SER A 6 -9.26 0.30 11.10
CA SER A 6 -10.33 1.05 11.80
C SER A 6 -11.75 0.63 11.41
N GLY A 7 -11.92 -0.10 10.29
CA GLY A 7 -13.22 -0.59 9.82
C GLY A 7 -14.14 0.46 9.20
N GLN A 8 -13.76 1.74 9.24
CA GLN A 8 -14.52 2.84 8.64
C GLN A 8 -13.87 3.29 7.32
N ALA A 9 -14.57 3.10 6.20
CA ALA A 9 -14.05 3.32 4.84
C ALA A 9 -13.44 4.71 4.62
N SER A 10 -14.05 5.78 5.14
CA SER A 10 -13.51 7.15 5.03
C SER A 10 -12.15 7.32 5.71
N THR A 11 -11.93 6.67 6.85
CA THR A 11 -10.65 6.70 7.58
C THR A 11 -9.59 5.90 6.83
N ILE A 12 -9.97 4.76 6.27
CA ILE A 12 -9.08 3.89 5.50
C ILE A 12 -8.63 4.60 4.21
N SER A 13 -9.56 5.15 3.44
CA SER A 13 -9.26 5.91 2.22
C SER A 13 -8.34 7.10 2.48
N SER A 14 -8.57 7.85 3.56
CA SER A 14 -7.72 8.98 3.96
C SER A 14 -6.31 8.54 4.36
N ALA A 15 -6.20 7.40 5.05
CA ALA A 15 -4.92 6.83 5.44
C ALA A 15 -4.12 6.32 4.22
N LEU A 16 -4.79 5.63 3.29
CA LEU A 16 -4.19 5.14 2.05
C LEU A 16 -3.70 6.28 1.16
N ASP A 17 -4.49 7.33 1.01
CA ASP A 17 -4.11 8.54 0.25
C ASP A 17 -2.88 9.23 0.88
N SER A 18 -2.84 9.32 2.21
CA SER A 18 -1.69 9.86 2.92
C SER A 18 -0.42 9.01 2.72
N LEU A 19 -0.55 7.68 2.77
CA LEU A 19 0.56 6.76 2.48
C LEU A 19 1.05 6.89 1.04
N GLN A 20 0.13 7.00 0.08
CA GLN A 20 0.45 7.24 -1.32
C GLN A 20 1.27 8.52 -1.49
N LYS A 21 0.86 9.63 -0.86
CA LYS A 21 1.60 10.90 -0.91
C LYS A 21 2.99 10.80 -0.28
N LEU A 22 3.11 10.13 0.86
CA LEU A 22 4.42 9.91 1.51
C LEU A 22 5.38 9.10 0.64
N MET A 23 4.88 8.11 -0.09
CA MET A 23 5.66 7.37 -1.09
C MET A 23 6.00 8.23 -2.31
N ALA A 24 5.02 8.97 -2.85
CA ALA A 24 5.21 9.83 -4.03
C ALA A 24 6.25 10.92 -3.81
N TYR A 25 6.24 11.57 -2.64
CA TYR A 25 7.19 12.62 -2.29
C TYR A 25 8.54 12.10 -1.78
N GLY A 26 8.69 10.77 -1.62
CA GLY A 26 9.96 10.18 -1.19
C GLY A 26 10.27 10.33 0.30
N TYR A 27 9.26 10.59 1.14
CA TYR A 27 9.43 10.54 2.60
C TYR A 27 9.67 9.12 3.09
N ILE A 28 9.14 8.11 2.38
CA ILE A 28 9.42 6.69 2.60
C ILE A 28 10.47 6.25 1.58
N ARG A 29 11.73 6.17 2.02
CA ARG A 29 12.84 5.78 1.14
C ARG A 29 13.05 4.27 1.17
N THR A 30 13.56 3.75 0.05
CA THR A 30 13.92 2.33 -0.14
C THR A 30 14.97 1.85 0.88
N GLU A 31 15.82 2.74 1.38
CA GLU A 31 16.89 2.47 2.34
C GLU A 31 16.43 2.46 3.81
N THR A 32 15.20 2.92 4.09
CA THR A 32 14.67 2.98 5.44
C THR A 32 14.32 1.56 5.94
N LYS A 33 15.02 1.11 6.98
CA LYS A 33 14.76 -0.18 7.65
C LYS A 33 13.55 -0.07 8.58
N ASP A 34 12.80 -1.16 8.71
CA ASP A 34 11.74 -1.25 9.71
C ASP A 34 12.35 -1.28 11.12
N SER A 35 11.83 -0.45 12.03
CA SER A 35 12.30 -0.38 13.42
C SER A 35 11.99 -1.66 14.20
N ALA A 36 10.96 -2.40 13.79
CA ALA A 36 10.59 -3.68 14.40
C ALA A 36 11.34 -4.88 13.79
N ASN A 37 11.89 -4.74 12.59
CA ASN A 37 12.57 -5.82 11.89
C ASN A 37 13.66 -5.26 10.95
N PRO A 38 14.92 -5.13 11.43
CA PRO A 38 15.99 -4.47 10.69
C PRO A 38 16.34 -5.12 9.34
N ASP A 39 15.93 -6.37 9.15
CA ASP A 39 16.15 -7.15 7.92
C ASP A 39 15.12 -6.85 6.82
N ARG A 40 14.05 -6.11 7.14
CA ARG A 40 13.00 -5.73 6.17
C ARG A 40 13.01 -4.22 5.92
N LYS A 41 12.68 -3.82 4.69
CA LYS A 41 12.50 -2.41 4.35
C LYS A 41 11.16 -1.94 4.87
N LEU A 42 11.11 -0.70 5.36
CA LEU A 42 9.86 -0.06 5.81
C LEU A 42 8.84 -0.02 4.67
N LEU A 43 9.30 0.19 3.43
CA LEU A 43 8.46 0.19 2.23
C LEU A 43 7.72 -1.13 2.04
N ASP A 44 8.38 -2.28 2.24
CA ASP A 44 7.74 -3.60 2.09
C ASP A 44 6.57 -3.78 3.07
N LYS A 45 6.73 -3.29 4.30
CA LYS A 45 5.69 -3.31 5.33
C LYS A 45 4.52 -2.40 4.99
N VAL A 46 4.79 -1.23 4.40
CA VAL A 46 3.74 -0.31 3.94
C VAL A 46 2.92 -0.95 2.82
N ILE A 47 3.58 -1.61 1.87
CA ILE A 47 2.92 -2.36 0.79
C ILE A 47 2.09 -3.53 1.32
N GLU A 48 2.57 -4.22 2.36
CA GLU A 48 1.84 -5.27 3.06
C GLU A 48 0.55 -4.70 3.67
N ILE A 49 0.65 -3.60 4.44
CA ILE A 49 -0.51 -2.92 5.06
C ILE A 49 -1.52 -2.43 4.00
N ILE A 50 -1.06 -1.88 2.88
CA ILE A 50 -1.95 -1.42 1.80
C ILE A 50 -2.68 -2.61 1.17
N GLY A 51 -2.01 -3.75 1.00
CA GLY A 51 -2.61 -4.98 0.48
C GLY A 51 -3.66 -5.57 1.40
N ASP A 52 -3.45 -5.50 2.72
CA ASP A 52 -4.40 -5.98 3.72
C ASP A 52 -5.72 -5.16 3.72
N CYS A 53 -5.70 -3.91 3.23
CA CYS A 53 -6.92 -3.12 3.06
C CYS A 53 -7.87 -3.64 1.96
N PHE A 54 -7.46 -4.62 1.15
CA PHE A 54 -8.31 -5.22 0.13
C PHE A 54 -9.59 -5.84 0.70
N ASP A 55 -9.55 -6.36 1.93
CA ASP A 55 -10.70 -7.03 2.56
C ASP A 55 -11.92 -6.09 2.72
N PHE A 56 -11.72 -4.78 2.59
CA PHE A 56 -12.80 -3.80 2.59
C PHE A 56 -13.44 -3.67 1.20
N ASN A 57 -14.69 -4.12 1.08
CA ASN A 57 -15.47 -4.06 -0.15
C ASN A 57 -16.10 -2.68 -0.38
N ASP A 58 -15.26 -1.66 -0.51
CA ASP A 58 -15.64 -0.27 -0.76
C ASP A 58 -14.86 0.27 -1.97
N ASP A 59 -15.57 0.80 -2.97
CA ASP A 59 -14.98 1.22 -4.25
C ASP A 59 -13.95 2.34 -4.07
N ASP A 60 -14.19 3.28 -3.15
CA ASP A 60 -13.26 4.38 -2.88
C ASP A 60 -11.97 3.84 -2.26
N VAL A 61 -12.07 2.87 -1.34
CA VAL A 61 -10.91 2.19 -0.75
C VAL A 61 -10.13 1.43 -1.83
N GLN A 62 -10.81 0.66 -2.67
CA GLN A 62 -10.18 -0.12 -3.75
C GLN A 62 -9.43 0.77 -4.76
N ILE A 63 -10.03 1.89 -5.17
CA ILE A 63 -9.37 2.88 -6.04
C ILE A 63 -8.12 3.45 -5.37
N GLN A 64 -8.16 3.73 -4.06
CA GLN A 64 -6.99 4.24 -3.34
C GLN A 64 -5.87 3.21 -3.22
N ILE A 65 -6.21 1.93 -3.03
CA ILE A 65 -5.23 0.83 -3.05
C ILE A 65 -4.51 0.78 -4.40
N ILE A 66 -5.26 0.81 -5.52
CA ILE A 66 -4.69 0.79 -6.87
C ILE A 66 -3.77 2.00 -7.09
N LYS A 67 -4.18 3.21 -6.69
CA LYS A 67 -3.36 4.43 -6.81
C LYS A 67 -2.06 4.34 -6.00
N ALA A 68 -2.14 3.82 -4.78
CA ALA A 68 -0.99 3.65 -3.91
C ALA A 68 0.01 2.64 -4.50
N PHE A 69 -0.47 1.50 -5.00
CA PHE A 69 0.40 0.52 -5.67
C PHE A 69 0.98 1.05 -6.97
N LEU A 70 0.21 1.74 -7.80
CA LEU A 70 0.71 2.36 -9.02
C LEU A 70 1.87 3.32 -8.71
N THR A 71 1.71 4.15 -7.68
CA THR A 71 2.76 5.07 -7.20
C THR A 71 3.99 4.29 -6.74
N ALA A 72 3.80 3.22 -5.97
CA ALA A 72 4.91 2.42 -5.46
C ALA A 72 5.71 1.70 -6.55
N VAL A 73 5.07 1.24 -7.64
CA VAL A 73 5.75 0.57 -8.76
C VAL A 73 6.36 1.53 -9.77
N SER A 74 5.76 2.71 -9.97
CA SER A 74 6.16 3.65 -11.02
C SER A 74 7.14 4.72 -10.53
N SER A 75 7.17 5.00 -9.23
CA SER A 75 8.04 6.02 -8.67
C SER A 75 9.50 5.55 -8.70
N PRO A 76 10.43 6.32 -9.29
CA PRO A 76 11.85 5.98 -9.26
C PRO A 76 12.45 6.06 -7.85
N ILE A 77 11.72 6.68 -6.91
CA ILE A 77 12.12 6.87 -5.51
C ILE A 77 11.78 5.63 -4.67
N CYS A 78 10.67 4.96 -4.99
CA CYS A 78 10.20 3.75 -4.33
C CYS A 78 10.58 2.53 -5.17
N GLN A 79 11.69 1.87 -4.82
CA GLN A 79 12.10 0.64 -5.50
C GLN A 79 11.59 -0.56 -4.70
N ILE A 80 10.38 -1.01 -5.05
CA ILE A 80 9.82 -2.25 -4.54
C ILE A 80 10.34 -3.44 -5.34
N HIS A 81 10.64 -4.54 -4.65
CA HIS A 81 11.18 -5.74 -5.28
C HIS A 81 10.49 -7.01 -4.76
N GLU A 82 10.61 -8.09 -5.54
CA GLU A 82 10.31 -9.47 -5.13
C GLU A 82 8.93 -9.63 -4.46
N ARG A 83 8.92 -9.91 -3.15
CA ARG A 83 7.71 -10.21 -2.38
C ARG A 83 6.74 -9.04 -2.32
N ALA A 84 7.23 -7.81 -2.17
CA ALA A 84 6.37 -6.62 -2.11
C ALA A 84 5.69 -6.36 -3.46
N LEU A 85 6.44 -6.51 -4.55
CA LEU A 85 5.89 -6.38 -5.91
C LEU A 85 4.83 -7.45 -6.19
N LEU A 86 5.11 -8.71 -5.86
CA LEU A 86 4.14 -9.80 -6.02
C LEU A 86 2.88 -9.59 -5.19
N ASN A 87 3.01 -9.02 -3.98
CA ASN A 87 1.85 -8.70 -3.16
C ASN A 87 0.97 -7.62 -3.79
N ALA A 88 1.58 -6.54 -4.30
CA ALA A 88 0.88 -5.48 -5.01
C ALA A 88 0.12 -6.02 -6.23
N ILE A 89 0.77 -6.84 -7.06
CA ILE A 89 0.14 -7.47 -8.23
C ILE A 89 -1.03 -8.37 -7.81
N ARG A 90 -0.85 -9.20 -6.79
CA ARG A 90 -1.91 -10.09 -6.29
C ARG A 90 -3.11 -9.30 -5.79
N ALA A 91 -2.88 -8.26 -4.99
CA ALA A 91 -3.95 -7.41 -4.46
C ALA A 91 -4.71 -6.69 -5.59
N CYS A 92 -4.01 -6.10 -6.56
CA CYS A 92 -4.65 -5.48 -7.73
C CYS A 92 -5.48 -6.48 -8.55
N PHE A 93 -4.98 -7.71 -8.74
CA PHE A 93 -5.71 -8.74 -9.47
C PHE A 93 -6.96 -9.23 -8.69
N ASN A 94 -6.85 -9.35 -7.37
CA ASN A 94 -7.99 -9.67 -6.52
C ASN A 94 -9.06 -8.58 -6.56
N ILE A 95 -8.66 -7.29 -6.53
CA ILE A 95 -9.59 -6.17 -6.74
C ILE A 95 -10.28 -6.29 -8.09
N PHE A 96 -9.54 -6.55 -9.16
CA PHE A 96 -10.12 -6.72 -10.50
C PHE A 96 -11.13 -7.87 -10.57
N LEU A 97 -10.89 -8.99 -9.87
CA LEU A 97 -11.82 -10.12 -9.85
C LEU A 97 -13.03 -9.90 -8.94
N ALA A 98 -12.87 -9.15 -7.85
CA ALA A 98 -13.93 -8.86 -6.88
C ALA A 98 -14.82 -7.68 -7.31
N SER A 99 -14.24 -6.70 -7.99
CA SER A 99 -14.94 -5.58 -8.61
C SER A 99 -15.73 -6.10 -9.80
N ARG A 100 -17.05 -5.88 -9.78
CA ARG A 100 -17.99 -6.39 -10.78
C ARG A 100 -18.36 -5.33 -11.81
#